data_AF-A0A366EIE5-F1
#
_entry.id   AF-A0A366EIE5-F1
#
_cell.length_a   1.000
_cell.length_b   1.000
_cell.length_c   1.000
_cell.angle_alpha   90.00
_cell.angle_beta   90.00
_cell.angle_gamma   90.00
#
_symmetry.space_group_name_H-M   'P 1'
#
loop_
_entity.id
_entity.type
_entity.pdbx_description
1 polymer ?
#
loop_
_entity_poly.entity_id
_entity_poly.type
_entity_poly.pdbx_seq_one_letter_code
_entity_poly.pdbx_strand_id
1 'polypeptide(L)' 'MTTLTPKEIEKMEENYYLVGFKSWIPFPKELIEKLLKVYGEEPVPYSWTEQDIYEGSRKIIFDYFNNQSK' A
#
# COMPACT_ATOMS: atom_id res chain seq x y z
N MET A 1 -8.98 14.87 3.18
CA MET A 1 -7.61 14.65 2.71
C MET A 1 -7.49 13.18 2.48
N THR A 2 -7.03 12.79 1.29
CA THR A 2 -6.93 11.39 0.94
C THR A 2 -5.49 10.99 1.20
N THR A 3 -5.27 10.21 2.25
CA THR A 3 -3.95 9.72 2.66
C THR A 3 -4.12 8.31 3.14
N LEU A 4 -3.08 7.50 3.00
CA LEU A 4 -3.07 6.13 3.46
C LEU A 4 -2.89 6.05 4.98
N THR A 5 -3.83 5.40 5.65
CA THR A 5 -3.79 5.14 7.10
C THR A 5 -3.52 3.65 7.38
N PRO A 6 -3.11 3.30 8.62
CA PRO A 6 -2.98 1.90 9.01
C PRO A 6 -4.26 1.07 8.75
N LYS A 7 -5.45 1.64 8.97
CA LYS A 7 -6.73 0.99 8.69
C LYS A 7 -6.98 0.73 7.20
N GLU A 8 -6.49 1.59 6.32
CA GLU A 8 -6.60 1.37 4.88
C GLU A 8 -5.61 0.30 4.41
N ILE A 9 -4.44 0.21 5.04
CA ILE A 9 -3.50 -0.89 4.81
C ILE A 9 -4.12 -2.22 5.22
N GLU A 10 -4.75 -2.31 6.40
CA GLU A 10 -5.48 -3.50 6.84
C GLU A 10 -6.55 -3.94 5.80
N LYS A 11 -7.33 -2.98 5.27
CA LYS A 11 -8.30 -3.26 4.18
C LYS A 11 -7.62 -3.74 2.90
N MET A 12 -6.45 -3.20 2.55
CA MET A 12 -5.68 -3.69 1.42
C MET A 12 -5.24 -5.12 1.65
N GLU A 13 -4.71 -5.45 2.84
CA GLU A 13 -4.30 -6.81 3.20
C GLU A 13 -5.47 -7.81 3.04
N GLU A 14 -6.66 -7.45 3.56
CA GLU A 14 -7.88 -8.25 3.38
C GLU A 14 -8.20 -8.46 1.89
N ASN A 15 -8.16 -7.40 1.08
CA ASN A 15 -8.42 -7.48 -0.35
C ASN A 15 -7.41 -8.41 -1.06
N TYR A 16 -6.12 -8.27 -0.77
CA TYR A 16 -5.07 -9.12 -1.35
C TYR A 16 -5.20 -10.58 -0.91
N TYR A 17 -5.59 -10.82 0.35
CA TYR A 17 -5.90 -12.16 0.83
C TYR A 17 -7.08 -12.78 0.06
N LEU A 18 -8.17 -12.04 -0.13
CA LEU A 18 -9.37 -12.50 -0.83
C LEU A 18 -9.13 -12.82 -2.30
N VAL A 19 -8.27 -12.05 -2.99
CA VAL A 19 -7.94 -12.30 -4.41
C VAL A 19 -6.80 -13.31 -4.61
N GLY A 20 -6.28 -13.92 -3.54
CA GLY A 20 -5.42 -15.10 -3.60
C GLY A 20 -3.95 -14.90 -3.24
N PHE A 21 -3.50 -13.68 -2.91
CA PHE A 21 -2.13 -13.39 -2.47
C PHE A 21 -1.94 -13.71 -0.97
N LYS A 22 -2.35 -14.91 -0.55
CA LYS A 22 -2.38 -15.29 0.87
C LYS A 22 -1.01 -15.22 1.55
N SER A 23 0.07 -15.51 0.83
CA SER A 23 1.44 -15.45 1.37
C SER A 23 1.99 -14.03 1.51
N TRP A 24 1.33 -13.03 0.94
CA TRP A 24 1.72 -11.63 1.12
C TRP A 24 1.27 -11.07 2.47
N ILE A 25 0.34 -11.76 3.13
CA ILE A 25 -0.37 -11.27 4.31
C ILE A 25 0.09 -12.02 5.57
N PRO A 26 0.37 -11.32 6.68
CA PRO A 26 0.39 -9.86 6.81
C PRO A 26 1.54 -9.24 5.99
N PHE A 27 1.33 -8.02 5.51
CA PHE A 27 2.38 -7.23 4.88
C PHE A 27 3.55 -7.07 5.85
N PRO A 28 4.80 -7.28 5.38
CA PRO A 28 5.97 -7.05 6.20
C PRO A 28 6.04 -5.60 6.71
N LYS A 29 6.55 -5.42 7.94
CA LYS A 29 6.64 -4.10 8.60
C LYS A 29 7.30 -3.04 7.72
N GLU A 30 8.36 -3.41 7.00
CA GLU A 30 9.08 -2.54 6.07
C GLU A 30 8.24 -2.08 4.87
N LEU A 31 7.32 -2.92 4.39
CA LEU A 31 6.39 -2.55 3.33
C LEU A 31 5.35 -1.56 3.87
N ILE A 32 4.81 -1.80 5.06
CA ILE A 32 3.87 -0.88 5.73
C ILE A 32 4.52 0.49 5.94
N GLU A 33 5.75 0.53 6.47
CA GLU A 33 6.52 1.77 6.67
C GLU A 33 6.76 2.51 5.35
N LYS A 34 7.09 1.78 4.28
CA LYS A 34 7.28 2.37 2.95
C LYS A 34 5.98 2.98 2.40
N LEU A 35 4.85 2.29 2.56
CA LEU A 35 3.54 2.77 2.12
C LEU A 35 3.14 4.05 2.87
N LEU A 36 3.25 4.05 4.21
CA LEU A 36 2.95 5.22 5.04
C LEU A 36 3.90 6.39 4.78
N LYS A 37 5.18 6.12 4.49
CA LYS A 37 6.14 7.17 4.14
C LYS A 37 5.79 7.89 2.84
N VAL A 38 5.23 7.19 1.87
CA VAL A 38 4.88 7.78 0.56
C VAL A 38 3.50 8.42 0.59
N TYR A 39 2.51 7.75 1.17
CA TYR A 39 1.10 8.16 1.07
C TYR A 39 0.43 8.51 2.40
N GLY A 40 1.13 8.40 3.53
CA GLY A 40 0.55 8.67 4.86
C GLY A 40 0.40 10.16 5.19
N GLU A 41 1.09 11.02 4.45
CA GLU A 41 0.95 12.47 4.54
C GLU A 41 1.06 13.08 3.15
N GLU A 42 0.04 13.83 2.75
CA GLU A 42 -0.01 14.49 1.46
C GLU A 42 0.65 15.88 1.54
N PRO A 43 1.64 16.19 0.68
CA PRO A 43 2.25 17.51 0.65
C PRO A 43 1.30 18.55 0.03
N VAL A 44 1.39 19.80 0.51
CA VAL A 44 0.62 20.92 -0.03
C VAL A 44 1.22 21.37 -1.38
N PRO A 45 0.40 21.65 -2.42
CA PRO A 45 -1.07 21.64 -2.43
C PRO A 45 -1.67 20.23 -2.56
N TYR A 46 -2.74 19.98 -1.79
CA TYR A 46 -3.48 18.73 -1.83
C TYR A 46 -4.07 18.49 -3.23
N SER A 47 -3.62 17.43 -3.90
CA SER A 47 -3.92 17.09 -5.29
C SER A 47 -4.09 15.58 -5.55
N TRP A 48 -3.70 14.71 -4.62
CA TRP A 48 -3.83 13.28 -4.73
C TRP A 48 -5.29 12.85 -4.63
N THR A 49 -5.67 11.98 -5.55
CA THR A 49 -6.95 11.29 -5.53
C THR A 49 -6.82 9.94 -4.81
N GLU A 50 -7.97 9.36 -4.43
CA GLU A 50 -8.03 7.97 -3.94
C GLU A 50 -7.43 6.99 -4.97
N GLN A 51 -7.64 7.26 -6.26
CA GLN A 51 -7.10 6.45 -7.34
C GLN A 51 -5.58 6.52 -7.42
N ASP A 52 -4.99 7.71 -7.26
CA ASP A 52 -3.52 7.89 -7.28
C ASP A 52 -2.86 7.09 -6.16
N ILE A 53 -3.44 7.14 -4.96
CA ILE A 53 -2.95 6.41 -3.78
C ILE A 53 -3.14 4.91 -3.98
N TYR A 54 -4.28 4.47 -4.53
CA TYR A 54 -4.55 3.06 -4.78
C TYR A 54 -3.57 2.46 -5.79
N GLU A 55 -3.44 3.05 -6.98
CA GLU A 55 -2.55 2.54 -8.04
C GLU A 55 -1.08 2.66 -7.62
N GLY A 56 -0.71 3.75 -6.95
CA GLY A 56 0.62 3.97 -6.41
C GLY A 56 1.00 2.93 -5.35
N SER A 57 0.13 2.69 -4.37
CA SER A 57 0.33 1.69 -3.33
C SER A 57 0.42 0.28 -3.92
N ARG A 58 -0.47 -0.05 -4.88
CA ARG A 58 -0.45 -1.31 -5.60
C ARG A 58 0.90 -1.55 -6.28
N LYS A 59 1.43 -0.55 -6.99
CA LYS A 59 2.75 -0.68 -7.63
C LYS A 59 3.86 -0.97 -6.61
N ILE A 60 3.88 -0.27 -5.48
CA ILE A 60 4.86 -0.48 -4.41
C ILE A 60 4.80 -1.91 -3.85
N ILE A 61 3.58 -2.43 -3.62
CA ILE A 61 3.35 -3.79 -3.09
C ILE A 61 3.86 -4.85 -4.07
N PHE A 62 3.47 -4.75 -5.34
CA PHE A 62 3.92 -5.70 -6.37
C PHE A 62 5.44 -5.65 -6.55
N ASP A 63 6.04 -4.46 -6.61
CA ASP A 63 7.50 -4.32 -6.73
C ASP A 63 8.22 -4.94 -5.52
N TYR A 64 7.66 -4.83 -4.32
CA TYR A 64 8.23 -5.43 -3.11
C TYR A 64 8.28 -6.96 -3.21
N PHE A 65 7.14 -7.60 -3.49
CA PHE A 65 7.06 -9.07 -3.54
C PHE A 65 7.73 -9.68 -4.78
N ASN A 66 7.76 -8.98 -5.92
CA ASN A 66 8.45 -9.45 -7.11
C ASN A 66 9.98 -9.40 -6.97
N ASN A 67 10.54 -8.40 -6.28
CA ASN A 67 11.98 -8.30 -6.06
C ASN A 67 12.50 -9.28 -5.01
N GLN A 68 11.64 -9.78 -4.12
CA GLN A 68 11.98 -10.84 -3.15
C GLN A 68 12.01 -12.24 -3.78
N SER A 69 11.49 -12.41 -5.00
CA SER A 69 11.46 -13.69 -5.72
C SER A 69 12.73 -13.95 -6.57
N LYS A 70 13.74 -13.07 -6.49
CA LYS A 70 15.04 -13.21 -7.18
C LYS A 70 16.15 -13.46 -6.16
#